data_AF-F3C768-F1
#
_entry.id   AF-F3C768-F1
#
_cell.length_a   1.000
_cell.length_b   1.000
_cell.length_c   1.000
_cell.angle_alpha   90.00
_cell.angle_beta   90.00
_cell.angle_gamma   90.00
#
_symmetry.space_group_name_H-M   'P 1'
#
loop_
_entity.id
_entity.type
_entity.pdbx_description
1 polymer ?
#
loop_
_entity_poly.entity_id
_entity_poly.type
_entity_poly.pdbx_seq_one_letter_code
_entity_poly.pdbx_strand_id
1 'polypeptide(L)' 'PAGTKRARKVKQYKNPHNGEVIETKGGNHKTLKEWKAKWGSDDVESWATLLG' A
#
# COMPACT_ATOMS: atom_id res chain seq x y z
N PRO A 1 21.33 0.69 23.48
CA PRO A 1 21.25 0.00 22.18
C PRO A 1 20.05 0.52 21.35
N ALA A 2 20.32 1.40 20.39
CA ALA A 2 19.30 1.89 19.45
C ALA A 2 18.91 0.73 18.52
N GLY A 3 17.71 0.17 18.72
CA GLY A 3 17.20 -0.92 17.90
C GLY A 3 17.22 -0.53 16.43
N THR A 4 17.86 -1.35 15.61
CA THR A 4 17.96 -1.22 14.15
C THR A 4 16.54 -1.06 13.59
N LYS A 5 16.12 0.16 13.28
CA LYS A 5 14.81 0.41 12.65
C LYS A 5 14.83 -0.31 11.30
N ARG A 6 14.16 -1.45 11.19
CA ARG A 6 13.94 -2.13 9.91
C ARG A 6 13.37 -1.09 8.94
N ALA A 7 14.09 -0.81 7.87
CA ALA A 7 13.62 0.09 6.83
C ALA A 7 12.28 -0.44 6.30
N ARG A 8 11.26 0.42 6.29
CA ARG A 8 9.95 0.04 5.75
C ARG A 8 10.09 -0.09 4.23
N LYS A 9 9.82 -1.28 3.70
CA LYS A 9 9.77 -1.53 2.26
C LYS A 9 8.63 -0.72 1.64
N VAL A 10 8.85 -0.22 0.43
CA VAL A 10 7.80 0.48 -0.33
C VAL A 10 6.86 -0.58 -0.88
N LYS A 11 5.55 -0.39 -0.75
CA LYS A 11 4.54 -1.18 -1.44
C LYS A 11 3.94 -0.30 -2.53
N GLN A 12 3.92 -0.81 -3.76
CA GLN A 12 3.16 -0.23 -4.87
C GLN A 12 1.80 -0.93 -4.95
N TYR A 13 0.72 -0.18 -5.08
CA TYR A 13 -0.62 -0.71 -5.26
C TYR A 13 -1.13 -0.23 -6.62
N LYS A 14 -1.60 -1.15 -7.46
CA LYS A 14 -2.21 -0.84 -8.75
C LYS A 14 -3.69 -1.18 -8.73
N ASN A 15 -4.53 -0.17 -8.85
CA ASN A 15 -5.98 -0.35 -8.84
C ASN A 15 -6.48 -0.70 -10.25
N PRO A 16 -7.07 -1.90 -10.48
CA PRO A 16 -7.57 -2.30 -11.79
C PRO A 16 -8.84 -1.56 -12.22
N HIS A 17 -9.56 -0.92 -11.29
CA HIS A 17 -10.85 -0.26 -11.57
C HIS A 17 -10.69 1.11 -12.22
N ASN A 18 -9.62 1.84 -11.88
CA ASN A 18 -9.37 3.18 -12.40
C ASN A 18 -7.97 3.35 -13.03
N GLY A 19 -7.12 2.32 -12.95
CA GLY A 19 -5.76 2.36 -13.46
C GLY A 19 -4.78 3.18 -12.62
N GLU A 20 -5.20 3.73 -11.48
CA GLU A 20 -4.31 4.48 -10.60
C GLU A 20 -3.28 3.56 -9.93
N VAL A 21 -2.06 4.09 -9.76
CA VAL A 21 -0.96 3.42 -9.07
C VAL A 21 -0.48 4.32 -7.94
N ILE A 22 -0.35 3.78 -6.73
CA ILE A 22 0.19 4.50 -5.57
C ILE A 22 1.35 3.74 -4.94
N GLU A 23 2.31 4.46 -4.40
CA GLU A 23 3.47 3.88 -3.71
C GLU A 23 3.53 4.41 -2.28
N THR A 24 3.58 3.51 -1.31
CA THR A 24 3.60 3.89 0.10
C THR A 24 4.45 2.95 0.94
N LYS A 25 5.14 3.52 1.94
CA LYS A 25 5.90 2.77 2.96
C LYS A 25 5.01 2.22 4.09
N GLY A 26 3.68 2.36 3.99
CA GLY A 26 2.74 1.84 4.97
C GLY A 26 1.28 2.25 4.74
N GLY A 27 0.39 1.88 5.67
CA GLY A 27 -1.06 2.11 5.55
C GLY A 27 -1.55 3.55 5.70
N ASN A 28 -0.68 4.51 6.04
CA ASN A 28 -1.09 5.91 6.23
C ASN A 28 -1.06 6.70 4.91
N HIS A 29 -1.86 6.29 3.93
CA HIS A 29 -2.03 6.97 2.66
C HIS A 29 -3.52 7.19 2.39
N LYS A 30 -3.95 8.42 2.06
CA LYS A 30 -5.37 8.75 1.90
C LYS A 30 -6.02 7.90 0.81
N THR A 31 -5.42 7.85 -0.37
CA THR A 31 -5.90 7.05 -1.50
C THR A 31 -5.98 5.56 -1.16
N LEU A 32 -5.01 5.02 -0.39
CA LEU A 32 -5.04 3.62 0.02
C LEU A 32 -6.21 3.36 0.97
N LYS A 33 -6.47 4.26 1.92
CA LYS A 33 -7.63 4.16 2.81
C LYS A 33 -8.94 4.26 2.05
N GLU A 34 -9.03 5.17 1.07
CA GLU A 34 -10.20 5.30 0.20
C GLU A 34 -10.43 4.04 -0.63
N TRP A 35 -9.37 3.43 -1.15
CA TRP A 35 -9.47 2.17 -1.87
C TRP A 35 -9.95 1.04 -0.96
N LYS A 36 -9.36 0.91 0.24
CA LYS A 36 -9.78 -0.09 1.22
C LYS A 36 -11.22 0.10 1.67
N ALA A 37 -11.71 1.34 1.73
CA ALA A 37 -13.10 1.64 2.04
C ALA A 37 -14.06 1.31 0.87
N LYS A 38 -13.61 1.45 -0.39
CA LYS A 38 -14.42 1.21 -1.59
C LYS A 38 -14.48 -0.27 -2.01
N TRP A 39 -13.33 -0.96 -2.00
CA TRP A 39 -13.19 -2.34 -2.50
C TRP A 39 -12.90 -3.35 -1.39
N GLY A 40 -12.61 -2.91 -0.17
CA GLY A 40 -12.22 -3.79 0.92
C GLY A 40 -10.70 -3.88 1.09
N SER A 41 -10.25 -4.15 2.32
CA SER A 41 -8.80 -4.23 2.58
C SER A 41 -8.15 -5.48 2.02
N ASP A 42 -8.88 -6.58 1.87
CA ASP A 42 -8.34 -7.84 1.35
C ASP A 42 -8.00 -7.71 -0.14
N ASP A 43 -8.98 -7.28 -0.94
CA ASP A 43 -8.81 -6.96 -2.36
C ASP A 43 -7.67 -5.97 -2.61
N VAL A 44 -7.63 -4.87 -1.85
CA VAL A 44 -6.59 -3.84 -2.03
C VAL A 44 -5.21 -4.35 -1.63
N GLU A 45 -5.08 -5.17 -0.59
CA GLU A 45 -3.78 -5.77 -0.25
C GLU A 45 -3.33 -6.80 -1.30
N SER A 46 -4.25 -7.46 -2.00
CA SER A 46 -3.94 -8.35 -3.14
C SER A 46 -3.30 -7.60 -4.32
N TRP A 47 -3.57 -6.29 -4.46
CA TRP A 47 -2.95 -5.43 -5.48
C TRP A 47 -1.54 -4.96 -5.11
N ALA A 48 -1.08 -5.24 -3.88
CA ALA A 48 0.20 -4.75 -3.39
C ALA A 48 1.37 -5.53 -4.01
N THR A 49 2.27 -4.82 -4.68
CA THR A 49 3.59 -5.30 -5.09
C THR A 49 4.65 -4.72 -4.16
N LEU A 50 5.47 -5.57 -3.54
CA LEU A 50 6.61 -5.12 -2.74
C LEU A 50 7.71 -4.61 -3.66
N LEU A 51 8.00 -3.31 -3.58
CA LEU A 51 9.17 -2.71 -4.19
C LEU A 51 10.32 -2.83 -3.18
N GLY A 52 11.32 -3.63 -3.59
CA GLY A 52 12.53 -3.92 -2.81
C GLY A 52 13.46 -2.73 -2.70
#